data_AF-A0A957H516-F1
#
_entry.id   AF-A0A957H516-F1
#
_cell.length_a   1.000
_cell.length_b   1.000
_cell.length_c   1.000
_cell.angle_alpha   90.00
_cell.angle_beta   90.00
_cell.angle_gamma   90.00
#
_symmetry.space_group_name_H-M   'P 1'
#
loop_
_entity.id
_entity.type
_entity.pdbx_description
1 polymer ?
#
loop_
_entity_poly.entity_id
_entity_poly.type
_entity_poly.pdbx_seq_one_letter_code
_entity_poly.pdbx_strand_id
1 'polypeptide(L)'
;GLTPADEEALFYPGYGATTIHAAARAYYRYERIVADIAAYGRELLLSEAGGADREQSLYYLRSNFEPGHTIAVAYETDSTRGGEGT
;
A
#
# COMPACT_ATOMS: atom_id res chain seq x y z
N GLY A 1 -14.87 6.22 12.64
CA GLY A 1 -13.49 6.76 12.72
C GLY A 1 -13.45 8.06 11.94
N LEU A 2 -12.31 8.74 11.98
CA LEU A 2 -12.03 9.89 11.10
C LEU A 2 -11.98 9.44 9.63
N THR A 3 -12.22 10.36 8.68
CA THR A 3 -11.96 10.07 7.26
C THR A 3 -10.45 10.16 6.98
N PRO A 4 -9.95 9.57 5.87
CA PRO A 4 -8.53 9.72 5.51
C PRO A 4 -8.08 11.19 5.40
N ALA A 5 -8.95 12.07 4.89
CA ALA A 5 -8.66 13.50 4.80
C ALA A 5 -8.58 14.17 6.19
N ASP A 6 -9.45 13.78 7.12
CA ASP A 6 -9.39 14.27 8.50
C ASP A 6 -8.11 13.78 9.21
N GLU A 7 -7.71 12.53 8.96
CA GLU A 7 -6.46 11.96 9.50
C GLU A 7 -5.22 12.71 8.97
N GLU A 8 -5.16 12.98 7.66
CA GLU A 8 -4.09 13.77 7.06
C GLU A 8 -4.04 15.20 7.63
N ALA A 9 -5.20 15.84 7.81
CA ALA A 9 -5.31 17.19 8.36
C ALA A 9 -4.82 17.29 9.81
N LEU A 10 -4.91 16.20 10.58
CA LEU A 10 -4.34 16.12 11.93
C LEU A 10 -2.86 15.74 11.93
N PHE A 11 -2.43 14.89 10.98
CA PHE A 11 -1.06 14.38 10.92
C PHE A 11 -0.05 15.46 10.49
N TYR A 12 -0.29 16.16 9.38
CA TYR A 12 0.70 17.06 8.80
C TYR A 12 1.09 18.24 9.70
N PRO A 13 0.18 18.89 10.45
CA PRO A 13 0.56 19.94 11.40
C PRO A 13 1.49 19.42 12.51
N GLY A 14 1.29 18.19 12.98
CA GLY A 14 2.14 17.57 14.01
C GLY A 14 3.48 17.08 13.49
N TYR A 15 3.55 16.65 12.24
CA TYR A 15 4.80 16.24 11.58
C TYR A 15 5.72 17.43 11.28
N GLY A 16 5.13 18.60 11.03
CA GLY A 16 5.83 19.83 10.67
C GLY A 16 5.94 20.05 9.16
N ALA A 17 6.23 21.29 8.78
CA ALA A 17 6.35 21.68 7.38
C ALA A 17 7.53 20.96 6.71
N THR A 18 7.25 20.21 5.64
CA THR A 18 8.28 19.53 4.84
C THR A 18 7.85 19.45 3.38
N THR A 19 8.82 19.25 2.49
CA THR A 19 8.56 18.99 1.07
C THR A 19 8.36 17.50 0.86
N ILE A 20 7.21 17.11 0.31
CA ILE A 20 6.91 15.71 -0.01
C ILE A 20 7.39 15.42 -1.44
N HIS A 21 8.38 14.53 -1.57
CA HIS A 21 8.85 14.04 -2.87
C HIS A 21 7.86 13.03 -3.45
N ALA A 22 7.03 13.46 -4.41
CA ALA A 22 5.95 12.64 -4.94
C ALA A 22 6.42 11.29 -5.55
N ALA A 23 7.53 11.31 -6.30
CA ALA A 23 8.12 10.10 -6.86
C ALA A 23 8.61 9.12 -5.77
N ALA A 24 9.24 9.63 -4.71
CA ALA A 24 9.68 8.80 -3.58
C ALA A 24 8.47 8.21 -2.83
N ARG A 25 7.41 9.01 -2.63
CA ARG A 25 6.16 8.55 -2.00
C ARG A 25 5.50 7.43 -2.81
N ALA A 26 5.42 7.58 -4.13
CA ALA A 26 4.89 6.55 -5.02
C ALA A 26 5.76 5.27 -4.96
N TYR A 27 7.08 5.43 -5.09
CA TYR A 27 8.05 4.34 -4.99
C TYR A 27 7.85 3.52 -3.71
N TYR A 28 7.83 4.16 -2.54
CA TYR A 28 7.69 3.43 -1.27
C TYR A 28 6.33 2.77 -1.08
N ARG A 29 5.25 3.32 -1.67
CA ARG A 29 3.94 2.65 -1.67
C ARG A 29 3.97 1.37 -2.49
N TYR A 30 4.52 1.41 -3.70
CA TYR A 30 4.65 0.22 -4.54
C TYR A 30 5.63 -0.81 -3.97
N GLU A 31 6.79 -0.36 -3.48
CA GLU A 31 7.80 -1.24 -2.90
C GLU A 31 7.22 -2.03 -1.71
N ARG A 32 6.47 -1.36 -0.81
CA ARG A 32 5.80 -2.01 0.30
C ARG A 32 4.80 -3.08 -0.17
N ILE A 33 4.00 -2.79 -1.19
CA ILE A 33 3.02 -3.72 -1.76
C ILE A 33 3.73 -4.95 -2.36
N VAL A 34 4.80 -4.73 -3.13
CA VAL A 34 5.60 -5.83 -3.71
C VAL A 34 6.20 -6.70 -2.60
N ALA A 35 6.75 -6.09 -1.55
CA ALA A 35 7.30 -6.81 -0.40
C ALA A 35 6.22 -7.64 0.32
N ASP A 36 5.02 -7.09 0.52
CA ASP A 36 3.88 -7.79 1.11
C ASP A 36 3.40 -8.97 0.26
N ILE A 37 3.20 -8.76 -1.04
CA ILE A 37 2.83 -9.84 -1.98
C ILE A 37 3.88 -10.95 -1.97
N ALA A 38 5.17 -10.60 -1.97
CA ALA A 38 6.24 -11.58 -1.90
C ALA A 38 6.21 -12.35 -0.57
N ALA A 39 5.96 -11.69 0.57
CA ALA A 39 5.86 -12.34 1.87
C ALA A 39 4.67 -13.32 1.94
N TYR A 40 3.47 -12.88 1.57
CA TYR A 40 2.30 -13.75 1.55
C TYR A 40 2.43 -14.87 0.51
N GLY A 41 2.99 -14.57 -0.66
CA GLY A 41 3.26 -15.55 -1.71
C GLY A 41 4.21 -16.67 -1.24
N ARG A 42 5.23 -16.36 -0.43
CA ARG A 42 6.10 -17.38 0.16
C ARG A 42 5.31 -18.32 1.08
N GLU A 43 4.47 -17.79 1.96
CA GLU A 43 3.65 -18.62 2.88
C GLU A 43 2.62 -19.48 2.13
N LEU A 44 2.04 -18.93 1.06
CA LEU A 44 1.01 -19.62 0.28
C LEU A 44 1.58 -20.68 -0.67
N LEU A 45 2.73 -20.41 -1.30
CA LEU A 45 3.23 -21.21 -2.42
C LEU A 45 4.48 -22.03 -2.09
N LEU A 46 5.29 -21.61 -1.12
CA LEU A 46 6.61 -22.21 -0.83
C LEU A 46 6.70 -22.85 0.56
N SER A 47 5.70 -22.66 1.41
CA SER A 47 5.60 -23.29 2.73
C SER A 47 4.74 -24.55 2.64
N GLU A 48 5.01 -25.56 3.46
CA GLU A 48 4.08 -26.67 3.70
C GLU A 48 3.20 -26.43 4.93
N ALA A 49 3.53 -25.41 5.75
CA ALA A 49 2.77 -25.07 6.96
C ALA A 49 1.36 -24.59 6.58
N GLY A 50 0.34 -25.30 7.05
CA GLY A 50 -1.07 -24.95 6.83
C GLY A 50 -1.68 -24.21 8.03
N GLY A 51 -3.00 -24.22 8.09
CA GLY A 51 -3.75 -23.65 9.22
C GLY A 51 -3.99 -22.15 9.10
N ALA A 52 -4.20 -21.50 10.24
CA ALA A 52 -4.66 -20.11 10.32
C ALA A 52 -3.71 -19.11 9.62
N ASP A 53 -2.40 -19.33 9.69
CA ASP A 53 -1.40 -18.44 9.07
C ASP A 53 -1.50 -18.43 7.53
N ARG A 54 -1.87 -19.56 6.93
CA ARG A 54 -2.11 -19.69 5.50
C ARG A 54 -3.39 -19.00 5.06
N GLU A 55 -4.48 -19.18 5.80
CA GLU A 55 -5.75 -18.48 5.54
C GLU A 55 -5.58 -16.97 5.66
N GLN A 56 -4.89 -16.52 6.72
CA GLN A 56 -4.61 -15.12 6.97
C GLN A 56 -3.73 -14.50 5.88
N SER A 57 -2.72 -15.23 5.40
CA SER A 57 -1.87 -14.81 4.28
C SER A 57 -2.66 -14.66 2.98
N LEU A 58 -3.61 -15.57 2.71
CA LEU A 58 -4.49 -15.46 1.55
C LEU A 58 -5.41 -14.24 1.65
N TYR A 59 -5.99 -14.00 2.83
CA TYR A 59 -6.80 -12.82 3.09
C TYR A 59 -6.01 -11.53 2.83
N TYR A 60 -4.81 -11.41 3.40
CA TYR A 60 -4.00 -10.21 3.22
C TYR A 60 -3.52 -10.02 1.79
N LEU A 61 -3.09 -11.09 1.12
CA LEU A 61 -2.74 -11.04 -0.30
C LEU A 61 -3.91 -10.49 -1.13
N ARG A 62 -5.10 -11.05 -0.94
CA ARG A 62 -6.30 -10.59 -1.66
C ARG A 62 -6.66 -9.15 -1.33
N SER A 63 -6.57 -8.76 -0.05
CA SER A 63 -6.95 -7.42 0.40
C SER A 63 -6.16 -6.30 -0.29
N ASN A 64 -4.93 -6.55 -0.74
CA ASN A 64 -4.15 -5.55 -1.49
C ASN A 64 -4.84 -5.11 -2.79
N PHE A 65 -5.67 -5.97 -3.37
CA PHE A 65 -6.35 -5.76 -4.66
C PHE A 65 -7.79 -5.23 -4.52
N GLU A 66 -8.33 -5.13 -3.30
CA GLU A 66 -9.70 -4.67 -3.09
C GLU A 66 -9.81 -3.14 -3.29
N PRO A 67 -10.98 -2.61 -3.69
CA PRO A 67 -11.17 -1.18 -3.92
C PRO A 67 -10.86 -0.35 -2.65
N GLY A 68 -10.10 0.73 -2.80
CA GLY A 68 -9.68 1.59 -1.68
C GLY A 68 -8.55 1.02 -0.81
N HIS A 69 -7.99 -0.14 -1.17
CA HIS A 69 -6.83 -0.71 -0.50
C HIS A 69 -5.51 -0.30 -1.17
N THR A 70 -4.41 -0.90 -0.72
CA THR A 70 -3.03 -0.47 -0.98
C THR A 70 -2.73 -0.22 -2.46
N ILE A 71 -3.12 -1.13 -3.38
CA ILE A 71 -2.87 -0.94 -4.82
C ILE A 71 -3.68 0.23 -5.38
N ALA A 72 -4.97 0.30 -5.05
CA ALA A 72 -5.84 1.39 -5.51
C ALA A 72 -5.33 2.75 -5.03
N VAL A 73 -5.00 2.87 -3.74
CA VAL A 73 -4.46 4.08 -3.14
C VAL A 73 -3.10 4.45 -3.73
N ALA A 74 -2.22 3.47 -3.99
CA ALA A 74 -0.95 3.72 -4.65
C ALA A 74 -1.15 4.32 -6.05
N TYR A 75 -2.06 3.75 -6.85
CA TYR A 75 -2.39 4.27 -8.18
C TYR A 75 -3.04 5.65 -8.16
N GLU A 76 -4.00 5.89 -7.26
CA GLU A 76 -4.73 7.17 -7.17
C GLU A 76 -3.81 8.33 -6.76
N THR A 77 -2.78 8.06 -5.97
CA THR A 77 -1.91 9.09 -5.39
C THR A 77 -0.56 9.23 -6.08
N ASP A 78 -0.34 8.43 -7.12
CA ASP A 78 0.86 8.47 -7.95
C ASP A 78 0.69 9.52 -9.06
N SER A 79 1.18 10.72 -8.77
CA SER A 79 1.21 11.85 -9.70
C SER A 79 2.13 11.63 -10.91
N THR A 80 3.00 10.61 -10.90
CA THR A 80 3.91 10.35 -12.03
C THR A 80 3.22 9.64 -13.20
N ARG A 81 2.08 8.98 -12.94
CA ARG A 81 1.28 8.29 -13.97
C ARG A 81 0.71 9.20 -15.04
N GLY A 82 0.56 10.50 -14.77
CA GLY A 82 0.08 11.50 -15.74
C GLY A 82 1.15 12.09 -16.66
N GLY A 83 2.43 11.72 -16.48
CA GLY A 83 3.56 12.32 -17.19
C GLY A 83 3.89 11.74 -18.57
N GLU A 84 3.28 10.62 -18.97
CA GLU A 84 3.56 9.94 -20.25
C GLU A 84 2.54 10.27 -21.37
N GLY A 85 1.89 11.43 -21.31
CA GLY A 85 0.76 11.76 -22.21
C GLY A 85 0.61 13.21 -22.66
N THR A 86 1.70 14.00 -22.73
CA THR A 86 1.68 15.32 -23.42
C THR A 86 2.95 15.55 -24.21
#